data_AF-A0A3S2PSL9-F1
#
_entry.id   AF-A0A3S2PSL9-F1
#
_cell.length_a   1.000
_cell.length_b   1.000
_cell.length_c   1.000
_cell.angle_alpha   90.00
_cell.angle_beta   90.00
_cell.angle_gamma   90.00
#
_symmetry.space_group_name_H-M   'P 1'
#
loop_
_entity.id
_entity.type
_entity.pdbx_description
1 polymer ?
#
loop_
_entity_poly.entity_id
_entity_poly.type
_entity_poly.pdbx_seq_one_letter_code
_entity_poly.pdbx_strand_id
1 'polypeptide(L)' 'MSCNWGAELWDQFDNLEKHTSWGIDFLERYTKFVKERADIELSYAKQIRSLSKKYHPKRSREDESRSVHPSEVTW' A
#
# COMPACT_ATOMS: atom_id res chain seq x y z
N MET A 1 24.56 25.46 -15.49
CA MET A 1 25.70 25.18 -14.60
C MET A 1 25.42 23.84 -13.95
N SER A 2 26.29 22.84 -14.16
CA SER A 2 26.20 21.55 -13.48
C SER A 2 26.88 21.67 -12.12
N CYS A 3 26.17 21.35 -11.04
CA CYS A 3 26.79 21.17 -9.73
C CYS A 3 27.72 19.95 -9.79
N ASN A 4 28.99 20.12 -9.47
CA ASN A 4 29.98 19.05 -9.45
C ASN A 4 30.61 18.93 -8.06
N TRP A 5 30.16 17.95 -7.29
CA TRP A 5 30.65 17.73 -5.92
C TRP A 5 32.16 17.48 -5.86
N GLY A 6 32.75 16.87 -6.89
CA GLY A 6 34.20 16.66 -6.95
C GLY A 6 35.03 17.95 -7.03
N ALA A 7 34.45 19.06 -7.50
CA ALA A 7 35.11 20.37 -7.55
C ALA A 7 34.62 21.30 -6.42
N GLU A 8 33.34 21.25 -6.07
CA GLU A 8 32.73 22.15 -5.08
C GLU A 8 32.94 21.70 -3.63
N LEU A 9 33.13 20.40 -3.39
CA LEU A 9 33.23 19.78 -2.06
C LEU A 9 34.55 19.00 -1.89
N TRP A 10 35.59 19.38 -2.63
CA TRP A 10 36.86 18.63 -2.71
C TRP A 10 37.56 18.45 -1.36
N ASP A 11 37.35 19.34 -0.40
CA ASP A 11 37.92 19.32 0.95
C ASP A 11 36.95 18.80 2.03
N GLN A 12 35.74 18.36 1.65
CA GLN A 12 34.65 17.98 2.56
C GLN A 12 34.45 16.47 2.70
N PHE A 13 35.51 15.66 2.55
CA PHE A 13 35.41 14.19 2.54
C PHE A 13 34.64 13.62 3.73
N ASP A 14 35.01 13.97 4.96
CA ASP A 14 34.37 13.47 6.18
C ASP A 14 32.87 13.85 6.27
N ASN A 15 32.52 15.03 5.75
CA ASN A 15 31.12 15.49 5.73
C ASN A 15 30.31 14.72 4.68
N LEU A 16 30.92 14.38 3.54
CA LEU A 16 30.29 13.58 2.50
C LEU A 16 30.08 12.12 2.95
N GLU A 17 31.07 11.54 3.63
CA GLU A 17 30.96 10.21 4.23
C GLU A 17 29.80 10.16 5.25
N LYS A 18 29.76 11.11 6.19
CA LYS A 18 28.66 11.19 7.16
C LYS A 18 27.29 11.41 6.50
N HIS A 19 27.22 12.27 5.48
CA HIS A 19 25.97 12.53 4.77
C HIS A 19 25.44 11.30 4.05
N THR A 20 26.32 10.56 3.36
CA THR A 20 25.94 9.34 2.65
C THR A 20 25.57 8.21 3.60
N SER A 21 26.32 8.02 4.69
CA SER A 21 25.97 7.06 5.75
C SER A 21 24.61 7.36 6.39
N TRP A 22 24.34 8.63 6.76
CA TRP A 22 23.04 9.03 7.29
C TRP A 22 21.91 8.86 6.27
N GLY A 23 22.19 9.12 4.99
CA GLY A 23 21.26 8.88 3.89
C GLY A 23 20.85 7.41 3.78
N ILE A 24 21.80 6.48 3.95
CA ILE A 24 21.52 5.04 3.99
C ILE A 24 20.64 4.71 5.19
N ASP A 25 21.01 5.12 6.41
CA ASP A 25 20.24 4.86 7.62
C ASP A 25 18.81 5.44 7.55
N PHE A 26 18.65 6.59 6.90
CA PHE A 26 17.35 7.18 6.63
C PHE A 26 16.51 6.29 5.70
N LEU A 27 17.08 5.85 4.57
CA LEU A 27 16.38 5.00 3.61
C LEU A 27 16.03 3.63 4.18
N GLU A 28 16.87 3.06 5.04
CA GLU A 28 16.57 1.81 5.74
C GLU A 28 15.36 1.97 6.67
N ARG A 29 15.36 3.04 7.48
CA ARG A 29 14.22 3.37 8.36
C ARG A 29 12.94 3.63 7.57
N TYR A 30 13.02 4.38 6.47
CA TYR A 30 11.88 4.65 5.61
C TYR A 30 11.34 3.35 4.97
N THR A 31 12.24 2.49 4.47
CA THR A 31 11.85 1.20 3.89
C THR A 31 11.14 0.32 4.91
N LYS A 32 11.65 0.27 6.15
CA LYS A 32 11.00 -0.45 7.25
C LYS A 32 9.60 0.11 7.53
N PHE A 33 9.46 1.43 7.65
CA PHE A 33 8.18 2.09 7.87
C PHE A 33 7.15 1.73 6.78
N VAL A 34 7.55 1.79 5.50
CA VAL A 34 6.67 1.46 4.38
C VAL A 34 6.25 -0.02 4.42
N LYS A 35 7.17 -0.94 4.77
CA LYS A 35 6.85 -2.36 4.93
C LYS A 35 5.84 -2.60 6.05
N GLU A 36 6.07 -2.03 7.24
CA GLU A 36 5.14 -2.15 8.37
C GLU A 36 3.76 -1.58 8.04
N ARG A 37 3.71 -0.44 7.33
CA ARG A 37 2.45 0.12 6.83
C ARG A 37 1.75 -0.84 5.86
N ALA A 38 2.47 -1.42 4.91
CA ALA A 38 1.90 -2.37 3.94
C ALA A 38 1.34 -3.62 4.64
N ASP A 39 2.01 -4.13 5.67
CA ASP A 39 1.54 -5.29 6.44
C ASP A 39 0.23 -4.98 7.20
N ILE A 40 0.10 -3.77 7.76
CA ILE A 40 -1.14 -3.31 8.41
C ILE A 40 -2.29 -3.26 7.39
N GLU A 41 -2.08 -2.61 6.24
CA GLU A 41 -3.09 -2.49 5.18
C GLU A 41 -3.50 -3.87 4.65
N LEU A 42 -2.52 -4.78 4.46
CA LEU A 42 -2.79 -6.15 4.01
C LEU A 42 -3.59 -6.94 5.05
N SER A 43 -3.27 -6.80 6.34
CA SER A 43 -4.02 -7.43 7.43
C SER A 43 -5.46 -6.93 7.47
N TYR A 44 -5.65 -5.61 7.38
CA TYR A 44 -6.97 -4.99 7.34
C TYR A 44 -7.81 -5.48 6.16
N ALA A 45 -7.23 -5.50 4.95
CA ALA A 45 -7.91 -6.01 3.76
C ALA A 45 -8.30 -7.49 3.90
N LYS A 46 -7.44 -8.33 4.51
CA LYS A 46 -7.76 -9.74 4.82
C LYS A 46 -8.96 -9.86 5.77
N GLN A 47 -9.02 -9.03 6.80
CA GLN A 47 -10.12 -9.03 7.76
C GLN A 47 -11.45 -8.65 7.08
N ILE A 48 -11.47 -7.61 6.25
CA ILE A 48 -12.66 -7.23 5.48
C ILE A 48 -13.11 -8.36 4.55
N ARG A 49 -12.19 -8.99 3.81
CA ARG A 49 -12.54 -10.12 2.93
C ARG A 49 -13.12 -11.30 3.70
N SER A 50 -12.56 -11.61 4.87
CA SER A 50 -13.06 -12.66 5.76
C SER A 50 -14.48 -12.35 6.24
N LEU A 51 -14.73 -11.12 6.71
CA LEU A 51 -16.05 -10.66 7.12
C LEU A 51 -17.05 -10.74 5.97
N SER A 52 -16.70 -10.20 4.81
CA SER A 52 -17.54 -10.26 3.60
C SER A 52 -17.89 -11.71 3.25
N LYS A 53 -16.92 -12.62 3.20
CA LYS A 53 -17.16 -14.05 2.91
C LYS A 53 -18.04 -14.73 3.97
N LYS A 54 -17.89 -14.37 5.25
CA LYS A 54 -18.65 -14.96 6.36
C LYS A 54 -20.13 -14.57 6.31
N TYR A 55 -20.41 -13.32 5.94
CA TYR A 55 -21.77 -12.76 5.93
C TYR A 55 -22.38 -12.65 4.54
N HIS A 56 -21.64 -13.02 3.48
CA HIS A 56 -22.23 -13.13 2.15
C HIS A 56 -23.36 -14.15 2.24
N PRO A 57 -24.60 -13.77 1.86
CA PRO A 57 -25.70 -14.72 1.84
C PRO A 57 -25.28 -15.90 1.00
N LYS A 58 -25.21 -17.10 1.62
CA LYS A 58 -25.14 -18.32 0.83
C LYS A 58 -26.42 -18.29 0.01
N ARG A 59 -26.34 -17.98 -1.29
CA ARG A 59 -27.47 -18.19 -2.20
C ARG A 59 -27.88 -19.64 -1.98
N SER A 60 -28.95 -19.86 -1.21
CA SER A 60 -29.64 -21.14 -1.27
C SER A 60 -30.04 -21.29 -2.72
N ARG A 61 -29.82 -22.48 -3.27
CA ARG A 61 -30.14 -22.85 -4.64
C ARG A 61 -31.61 -22.59 -5.02
N GLU A 62 -32.46 -22.19 -4.07
CA GLU A 62 -33.87 -21.84 -4.26
C GLU A 62 -34.13 -20.37 -4.63
N ASP A 63 -33.28 -19.40 -4.26
CA ASP A 63 -33.56 -17.97 -4.55
C ASP A 63 -33.20 -17.53 -5.99
N GLU A 64 -32.58 -18.41 -6.78
CA GLU A 64 -32.41 -18.18 -8.22
C GLU A 64 -33.74 -18.30 -8.99
N SER A 65 -34.77 -18.89 -8.37
CA SER A 65 -36.12 -18.99 -8.95
C SER A 65 -36.98 -17.73 -8.77
N ARG A 66 -36.57 -16.78 -7.92
CA ARG A 66 -37.34 -15.56 -7.63
C ARG A 66 -36.76 -14.29 -8.28
N SER A 67 -35.73 -14.44 -9.10
CA SER A 67 -35.16 -13.35 -9.91
C SER A 67 -35.88 -13.14 -11.25
N VAL A 68 -36.99 -13.85 -11.49
CA VAL A 68 -37.81 -13.68 -12.69
C VAL A 68 -38.94 -12.67 -12.40
N HIS A 69 -38.80 -11.51 -13.07
CA HIS A 69 -39.76 -10.42 -13.24
C HIS A 69 -40.06 -9.48 -12.06
N PRO A 70 -39.62 -8.22 -12.21
CA PRO A 70 -40.54 -7.09 -12.20
C PRO A 70 -40.90 -6.79 -13.66
N SER A 71 -42.00 -7.36 -14.12
CA SER A 71 -42.80 -6.73 -15.17
C SER A 71 -43.25 -5.37 -14.64
N GLU A 72 -42.98 -4.32 -15.42
CA GLU A 72 -43.58 -2.99 -15.31
C GLU A 72 -43.17 -2.14 -14.09
N VAL A 73 -42.12 -1.32 -14.27
CA VAL A 73 -42.26 0.15 -14.10
C VAL A 73 -41.31 0.83 -15.07
N THR A 74 -41.81 1.16 -16.25
CA THR A 74 -41.28 2.26 -17.07
C THR A 74 -41.72 3.57 -16.44
N TRP A 75 -40.76 4.42 -16.05
CA TRP A 75 -40.70 5.86 -16.35
C TRP A 75 -39.28 6.35 -16.10
#